data_AF-A0A928A790-F1
#
_entry.id   AF-A0A928A790-F1
#
_cell.length_a   1.000
_cell.length_b   1.000
_cell.length_c   1.000
_cell.angle_alpha   90.00
_cell.angle_beta   90.00
_cell.angle_gamma   90.00
#
_symmetry.space_group_name_H-M   'P 1'
#
loop_
_entity.id
_entity.type
_entity.pdbx_description
1 polymer ?
#
loop_
_entity_poly.entity_id
_entity_poly.type
_entity_poly.pdbx_seq_one_letter_code
_entity_poly.pdbx_strand_id
1 'polypeptide(L)'
;MLTKLTEKKCEPSKLVLWAESHDTYEGGGTPPGDKRIQRAWAIAAARKDATALFFARPNEAGEMGKEGSTLWSDEFTACINRFHNRFVGAEEKLIKQGDTALSIERYSENDFGAVIVDTSTKKCELDITFENLPDGDYYDSITGTKYEVRNKQAKIAFESNGIVVLTLTPCTPRPTYSFSTPSTMYANKLDLTLKASNAEKAYYQIDDGEKVEFTNSVKITIGENAKAEETTKVKIVVENGEHKKEKTMYYTKLKLVEGYVNVVNVNPTYFENYEVYIWYWDTASTWTKDYELRDGTLLFDATKVGAKGFLLALFPKGYTISNLKAWDSNVVKQSSDIDVAKGFYDASSF
;
A
#
# COMPACT_ATOMS: atom_id res chain seq x y z
N MET A 1 12.62 -30.02 17.00
CA MET A 1 13.35 -29.21 16.00
C MET A 1 14.34 -28.25 16.66
N LEU A 2 13.96 -27.56 17.76
CA LEU A 2 14.84 -26.59 18.44
C LEU A 2 16.11 -27.17 19.10
N THR A 3 16.06 -28.39 19.64
CA THR A 3 17.24 -29.03 20.28
C THR A 3 18.26 -29.57 19.27
N LYS A 4 17.93 -29.65 17.98
CA LYS A 4 18.82 -30.21 16.94
C LYS A 4 19.72 -29.17 16.27
N LEU A 5 19.49 -27.88 16.46
CA LEU A 5 20.37 -26.83 15.92
C LEU A 5 21.72 -26.79 16.63
N THR A 6 21.77 -27.20 17.90
CA THR A 6 23.02 -27.37 18.67
C THR A 6 23.79 -28.66 18.34
N GLU A 7 23.18 -29.64 17.67
CA GLU A 7 23.83 -30.92 17.33
C GLU A 7 24.70 -30.85 16.05
N LYS A 8 24.44 -29.88 15.18
CA LYS A 8 25.29 -29.58 14.02
C LYS A 8 26.08 -28.32 14.33
N LYS A 9 27.39 -28.44 14.50
CA LYS A 9 28.39 -27.39 14.81
C LYS A 9 28.44 -26.24 13.78
N CYS A 10 27.32 -25.62 13.45
CA CYS A 10 27.22 -24.47 12.58
C CYS A 10 26.88 -23.26 13.44
N GLU A 11 27.69 -22.22 13.35
CA GLU A 11 27.44 -20.96 14.02
C GLU A 11 26.10 -20.37 13.56
N PRO A 12 25.23 -19.90 14.46
CA PRO A 12 23.95 -19.29 14.09
C PRO A 12 24.08 -18.18 13.05
N SER A 13 25.16 -17.38 13.10
CA SER A 13 25.50 -16.33 12.13
C SER A 13 25.74 -16.81 10.69
N LYS A 14 25.85 -18.13 10.48
CA LYS A 14 25.99 -18.77 9.17
C LYS A 14 24.75 -19.58 8.78
N LEU A 15 23.66 -19.45 9.52
CA LEU A 15 22.40 -20.13 9.24
C LEU A 15 21.37 -19.18 8.65
N VAL A 16 20.61 -19.70 7.69
CA VAL A 16 19.37 -19.11 7.21
C VAL A 16 18.22 -19.98 7.68
N LEU A 17 17.38 -19.44 8.55
CA LEU A 17 16.16 -20.07 9.03
C LEU A 17 14.98 -19.63 8.15
N TRP A 18 14.04 -20.52 7.91
CA TRP A 18 12.78 -20.18 7.25
C TRP A 18 11.63 -20.97 7.89
N ALA A 19 10.43 -20.40 7.87
CA ALA A 19 9.22 -21.13 8.25
C ALA A 19 8.86 -22.17 7.18
N GLU A 20 9.08 -21.80 5.91
CA GLU A 20 8.92 -22.60 4.70
C GLU A 20 9.80 -22.00 3.59
N SER A 21 10.15 -22.81 2.59
CA SER A 21 10.73 -22.37 1.32
C SER A 21 9.75 -22.57 0.17
N HIS A 22 10.06 -21.96 -0.99
CA HIS A 22 9.32 -22.20 -2.22
C HIS A 22 9.17 -23.69 -2.56
N ASP A 23 10.24 -24.48 -2.42
CA ASP A 23 10.21 -25.93 -2.64
C ASP A 23 9.26 -26.65 -1.68
N THR A 24 9.28 -26.30 -0.39
CA THR A 24 8.41 -26.97 0.59
C THR A 24 6.94 -26.57 0.46
N TYR A 25 6.68 -25.41 -0.13
CA TYR A 25 5.32 -24.93 -0.41
C TYR A 25 4.74 -25.58 -1.66
N GLU A 26 5.51 -25.63 -2.76
CA GLU A 26 5.07 -26.17 -4.06
C GLU A 26 5.21 -27.70 -4.19
N GLY A 27 5.93 -28.35 -3.28
CA GLY A 27 6.29 -29.78 -3.34
C GLY A 27 5.15 -30.80 -3.18
N GLY A 28 3.89 -30.43 -3.36
CA GLY A 28 2.75 -31.35 -3.47
C GLY A 28 2.04 -31.77 -2.17
N GLY A 29 2.37 -31.15 -1.04
CA GLY A 29 1.64 -31.29 0.22
C GLY A 29 0.60 -30.19 0.44
N THR A 30 -0.29 -30.34 1.44
CA THR A 30 -1.16 -29.23 1.87
C THR A 30 -0.31 -28.17 2.58
N PRO A 31 -0.20 -26.94 2.05
CA PRO A 31 0.60 -25.91 2.69
C PRO A 31 0.03 -25.55 4.07
N PRO A 32 0.88 -25.21 5.06
CA PRO A 32 0.40 -24.76 6.35
C PRO A 32 -0.37 -23.45 6.21
N GLY A 33 -1.46 -23.27 6.97
CA GLY A 33 -2.19 -22.00 6.97
C GLY A 33 -1.37 -20.84 7.58
N ASP A 34 -1.76 -19.60 7.25
CA ASP A 34 -1.00 -18.39 7.57
C ASP A 34 -0.66 -18.23 9.06
N LYS A 35 -1.60 -18.54 9.96
CA LYS A 35 -1.34 -18.49 11.43
C LYS A 35 -0.22 -19.43 11.87
N ARG A 36 -0.01 -20.54 11.17
CA ARG A 36 1.11 -21.47 11.46
C ARG A 36 2.42 -20.89 10.94
N ILE A 37 2.41 -20.25 9.77
CA ILE A 37 3.57 -19.54 9.23
C ILE A 37 3.97 -18.36 10.10
N GLN A 38 3.03 -17.52 10.53
CA GLN A 38 3.31 -16.40 11.43
C GLN A 38 3.95 -16.87 12.75
N ARG A 39 3.49 -17.96 13.35
CA ARG A 39 4.10 -18.53 14.57
C ARG A 39 5.51 -19.06 14.33
N ALA A 40 5.72 -19.78 13.22
CA ALA A 40 7.04 -20.26 12.84
C ALA A 40 7.98 -19.09 12.52
N TRP A 41 7.48 -18.04 11.87
CA TRP A 41 8.20 -16.81 11.60
C TRP A 41 8.60 -16.09 12.88
N ALA A 42 7.67 -15.93 13.82
CA ALA A 42 7.94 -15.35 15.13
C ALA A 42 9.09 -16.08 15.85
N ILE A 43 9.13 -17.42 15.78
CA ILE A 43 10.23 -18.21 16.34
C ILE A 43 11.53 -17.99 15.56
N ALA A 44 11.50 -18.07 14.22
CA ALA A 44 12.71 -18.01 13.40
C ALA A 44 13.37 -16.63 13.42
N ALA A 45 12.58 -15.56 13.31
CA ALA A 45 13.06 -14.19 13.23
C ALA A 45 13.37 -13.60 14.62
N ALA A 46 12.82 -14.11 15.72
CA ALA A 46 13.23 -13.65 17.06
C ALA A 46 14.65 -14.08 17.46
N ARG A 47 15.22 -15.08 16.76
CA ARG A 47 16.50 -15.69 17.13
C ARG A 47 17.66 -14.70 17.09
N LYS A 48 18.63 -14.90 18.00
CA LYS A 48 19.93 -14.21 17.95
C LYS A 48 20.78 -14.76 16.80
N ASP A 49 21.47 -13.85 16.10
CA ASP A 49 22.48 -14.07 15.05
C ASP A 49 22.05 -14.85 13.79
N ALA A 50 20.97 -15.62 13.83
CA ALA A 50 20.46 -16.31 12.66
C ALA A 50 19.74 -15.35 11.69
N THR A 51 20.00 -15.50 10.41
CA THR A 51 19.24 -14.79 9.37
C THR A 51 17.92 -15.53 9.14
N ALA A 52 16.79 -14.82 9.09
CA ALA A 52 15.50 -15.42 8.77
C ALA A 52 15.04 -14.99 7.35
N LEU A 53 14.56 -15.95 6.56
CA LEU A 53 14.04 -15.72 5.21
C LEU A 53 12.53 -15.94 5.19
N PHE A 54 11.77 -14.89 4.89
CA PHE A 54 10.31 -14.97 4.72
C PHE A 54 9.98 -15.31 3.28
N PHE A 55 9.20 -16.36 3.05
CA PHE A 55 8.73 -16.71 1.71
C PHE A 55 7.39 -16.02 1.42
N ALA A 56 7.38 -15.11 0.44
CA ALA A 56 6.16 -14.49 -0.06
C ALA A 56 5.43 -15.47 -0.99
N ARG A 57 4.38 -16.11 -0.47
CA ARG A 57 3.56 -17.10 -1.20
C ARG A 57 2.89 -16.48 -2.42
N PRO A 58 2.69 -17.23 -3.51
CA PRO A 58 1.89 -16.76 -4.65
C PRO A 58 0.42 -16.54 -4.25
N ASN A 59 -0.31 -15.80 -5.09
CA ASN A 59 -1.78 -15.73 -5.02
C ASN A 59 -2.40 -16.96 -5.72
N GLU A 60 -3.72 -17.15 -5.61
CA GLU A 60 -4.42 -18.33 -6.18
C GLU A 60 -4.20 -18.50 -7.70
N ALA A 61 -3.92 -17.42 -8.43
CA ALA A 61 -3.69 -17.45 -9.87
C ALA A 61 -2.27 -17.92 -10.25
N GLY A 62 -1.29 -17.86 -9.32
CA GLY A 62 0.07 -18.34 -9.52
C GLY A 62 0.84 -17.65 -10.65
N GLU A 63 0.41 -16.45 -11.08
CA GLU A 63 0.99 -15.76 -12.22
C GLU A 63 2.40 -15.23 -11.91
N MET A 64 3.38 -15.58 -12.75
CA MET A 64 4.74 -15.08 -12.60
C MET A 64 4.79 -13.56 -12.75
N GLY A 65 5.48 -12.89 -11.81
CA GLY A 65 5.65 -11.44 -11.81
C GLY A 65 4.50 -10.66 -11.17
N LYS A 66 3.44 -11.33 -10.69
CA LYS A 66 2.41 -10.71 -9.85
C LYS A 66 2.76 -10.81 -8.38
N GLU A 67 2.34 -9.82 -7.61
CA GLU A 67 2.39 -9.91 -6.15
C GLU A 67 1.48 -11.04 -5.67
N GLY A 68 2.02 -11.88 -4.79
CA GLY A 68 1.29 -12.97 -4.17
C GLY A 68 0.56 -12.53 -2.90
N SER A 69 0.56 -13.39 -1.89
CA SER A 69 0.04 -13.08 -0.56
C SER A 69 0.78 -11.90 0.06
N THR A 70 0.04 -10.96 0.63
CA THR A 70 0.58 -9.78 1.33
C THR A 70 0.97 -10.08 2.79
N LEU A 71 0.98 -11.36 3.21
CA LEU A 71 1.33 -11.77 4.57
C LEU A 71 2.70 -11.24 5.01
N TRP A 72 3.64 -11.09 4.08
CA TRP A 72 4.98 -10.51 4.33
C TRP A 72 4.94 -9.06 4.87
N SER A 73 3.84 -8.34 4.60
CA SER A 73 3.64 -6.92 4.94
C SER A 73 2.65 -6.70 6.08
N ASP A 74 2.06 -7.76 6.62
CA ASP A 74 1.06 -7.62 7.67
C ASP A 74 1.67 -7.11 8.99
N GLU A 75 0.81 -6.60 9.88
CA GLU A 75 1.28 -5.96 11.12
C GLU A 75 2.05 -6.95 12.02
N PHE A 76 1.69 -8.23 12.02
CA PHE A 76 2.38 -9.28 12.77
C PHE A 76 3.81 -9.49 12.28
N THR A 77 3.99 -9.72 10.98
CA THR A 77 5.29 -9.95 10.35
C THR A 77 6.15 -8.70 10.49
N ALA A 78 5.58 -7.51 10.26
CA ALA A 78 6.27 -6.25 10.47
C ALA A 78 6.67 -6.04 11.94
N CYS A 79 5.85 -6.45 12.91
CA CYS A 79 6.16 -6.38 14.34
C CYS A 79 7.35 -7.28 14.70
N ILE A 80 7.35 -8.54 14.26
CA ILE A 80 8.47 -9.47 14.50
C ILE A 80 9.76 -8.97 13.83
N ASN A 81 9.68 -8.42 12.63
CA ASN A 81 10.85 -7.86 11.94
C ASN A 81 11.42 -6.65 12.70
N ARG A 82 10.56 -5.80 13.25
CA ARG A 82 10.97 -4.68 14.12
C ARG A 82 11.63 -5.18 15.40
N PHE A 83 11.06 -6.21 16.03
CA PHE A 83 11.66 -6.86 17.21
C PHE A 83 13.07 -7.40 16.89
N HIS A 84 13.23 -8.14 15.79
CA HIS A 84 14.54 -8.64 15.36
C HIS A 84 15.57 -7.51 15.22
N ASN A 85 15.20 -6.44 14.50
CA ASN A 85 16.08 -5.30 14.26
C ASN A 85 16.43 -4.52 15.54
N ARG A 86 15.49 -4.37 16.47
CA ARG A 86 15.71 -3.69 17.76
C ARG A 86 16.76 -4.42 18.59
N PHE A 87 16.72 -5.74 18.59
CA PHE A 87 17.58 -6.58 19.43
C PHE A 87 18.83 -7.09 18.70
N VAL A 88 19.28 -6.45 17.61
CA VAL A 88 20.57 -6.81 16.99
C VAL A 88 21.71 -6.63 18.00
N GLY A 89 22.55 -7.65 18.15
CA GLY A 89 23.64 -7.68 19.14
C GLY A 89 23.22 -8.02 20.58
N ALA A 90 21.92 -8.11 20.87
CA ALA A 90 21.43 -8.52 22.19
C ALA A 90 21.55 -10.04 22.39
N GLU A 91 21.68 -10.47 23.65
CA GLU A 91 21.69 -11.87 24.04
C GLU A 91 20.32 -12.53 23.86
N GLU A 92 20.29 -13.87 23.96
CA GLU A 92 19.07 -14.67 23.80
C GLU A 92 18.90 -15.70 24.92
N LYS A 93 17.66 -15.96 25.32
CA LYS A 93 17.27 -17.13 26.11
C LYS A 93 15.96 -17.72 25.59
N LEU A 94 15.96 -19.03 25.32
CA LEU A 94 14.74 -19.78 24.99
C LEU A 94 14.25 -20.52 26.23
N ILE A 95 12.96 -20.41 26.52
CA ILE A 95 12.32 -21.06 27.67
C ILE A 95 11.04 -21.75 27.20
N LYS A 96 10.96 -23.06 27.42
CA LYS A 96 9.72 -23.82 27.22
C LYS A 96 8.72 -23.41 28.32
N GLN A 97 7.54 -22.96 27.92
CA GLN A 97 6.47 -22.51 28.81
C GLN A 97 5.35 -23.56 28.82
N GLY A 98 5.29 -24.36 29.88
CA GLY A 98 4.39 -25.51 29.95
C GLY A 98 4.61 -26.47 28.78
N ASP A 99 3.52 -26.94 28.15
CA ASP A 99 3.58 -27.88 27.04
C ASP A 99 3.35 -27.26 25.67
N THR A 100 2.73 -26.08 25.59
CA THR A 100 2.25 -25.52 24.33
C THR A 100 2.97 -24.24 23.91
N ALA A 101 3.74 -23.59 24.80
CA ALA A 101 4.32 -22.30 24.53
C ALA A 101 5.86 -22.28 24.62
N LEU A 102 6.45 -21.33 23.91
CA LEU A 102 7.88 -21.03 23.90
C LEU A 102 8.05 -19.52 24.04
N SER A 103 8.86 -19.08 25.00
CA SER A 103 9.35 -17.70 25.02
C SER A 103 10.79 -17.62 24.51
N ILE A 104 11.06 -16.55 23.76
CA ILE A 104 12.38 -16.20 23.25
C ILE A 104 12.68 -14.80 23.77
N GLU A 105 13.46 -14.73 24.83
CA GLU A 105 13.90 -13.48 25.44
C GLU A 105 15.08 -12.93 24.67
N ARG A 106 15.07 -11.62 24.43
CA ARG A 106 16.21 -10.85 23.93
C ARG A 106 16.52 -9.76 24.93
N TYR A 107 17.78 -9.65 25.33
CA TYR A 107 18.17 -8.77 26.44
C TYR A 107 19.58 -8.20 26.27
N SER A 108 19.74 -6.97 26.73
CA SER A 108 20.98 -6.20 26.80
C SER A 108 20.99 -5.39 28.10
N GLU A 109 21.95 -4.50 28.30
CA GLU A 109 22.07 -3.73 29.54
C GLU A 109 20.81 -2.91 29.88
N ASN A 110 20.18 -2.26 28.89
CA ASN A 110 19.06 -1.34 29.09
C ASN A 110 17.85 -1.62 28.19
N ASP A 111 17.86 -2.72 27.44
CA ASP A 111 16.75 -3.09 26.55
C ASP A 111 16.43 -4.58 26.69
N PHE A 112 15.15 -4.86 26.93
CA PHE A 112 14.64 -6.18 27.26
C PHE A 112 13.33 -6.43 26.51
N GLY A 113 13.15 -7.63 25.99
CA GLY A 113 11.93 -8.02 25.31
C GLY A 113 11.81 -9.53 25.15
N ALA A 114 10.61 -9.98 24.80
CA ALA A 114 10.35 -11.38 24.56
C ALA A 114 9.32 -11.59 23.45
N VAL A 115 9.58 -12.55 22.58
CA VAL A 115 8.55 -13.10 21.69
C VAL A 115 8.04 -14.39 22.33
N ILE A 116 6.74 -14.45 22.60
CA ILE A 116 6.10 -15.63 23.18
C ILE A 116 5.13 -16.21 22.16
N VAL A 117 5.29 -17.50 21.88
CA VAL A 117 4.50 -18.22 20.88
C VAL A 117 3.80 -19.39 21.54
N ASP A 118 2.47 -19.35 21.61
CA ASP A 118 1.61 -20.47 21.96
C ASP A 118 1.16 -21.25 20.72
N THR A 119 1.23 -22.57 20.82
CA THR A 119 0.89 -23.49 19.73
C THR A 119 -0.52 -24.06 19.80
N SER A 120 -1.29 -23.78 20.87
CA SER A 120 -2.59 -24.40 21.16
C SER A 120 -3.74 -24.01 20.20
N THR A 121 -3.54 -22.99 19.35
CA THR A 121 -4.50 -22.47 18.34
C THR A 121 -5.81 -21.90 18.89
N LYS A 122 -5.90 -21.69 20.21
CA LYS A 122 -7.10 -21.16 20.87
C LYS A 122 -6.76 -19.89 21.65
N LYS A 123 -7.76 -19.03 21.81
CA LYS A 123 -7.66 -17.92 22.77
C LYS A 123 -7.49 -18.51 24.17
N CYS A 124 -6.46 -18.09 24.88
CA CYS A 124 -6.16 -18.59 26.21
C CYS A 124 -5.36 -17.56 27.01
N GLU A 125 -5.10 -17.87 28.27
CA GLU A 125 -4.23 -17.10 29.13
C GLU A 125 -3.26 -18.06 29.81
N LEU A 126 -1.98 -17.72 29.82
CA LEU A 126 -0.91 -18.56 30.36
C LEU A 126 -0.05 -17.76 31.34
N ASP A 127 0.37 -18.40 32.42
CA ASP A 127 1.40 -17.88 33.30
C ASP A 127 2.78 -18.15 32.66
N ILE A 128 3.46 -17.08 32.27
CA ILE A 128 4.76 -17.13 31.60
C ILE A 128 5.85 -16.79 32.61
N THR A 129 6.88 -17.63 32.69
CA THR A 129 8.06 -17.38 33.52
C THR A 129 9.22 -16.91 32.67
N PHE A 130 9.84 -15.81 33.06
CA PHE A 130 11.02 -15.25 32.41
C PHE A 130 12.28 -15.57 33.24
N GLU A 131 13.45 -15.52 32.63
CA GLU A 131 14.73 -15.58 33.35
C GLU A 131 15.40 -14.21 33.37
N ASN A 132 15.45 -13.53 32.22
CA ASN A 132 16.28 -12.33 32.04
C ASN A 132 15.48 -11.03 32.01
N LEU A 133 14.16 -11.06 31.78
CA LEU A 133 13.34 -9.85 31.86
C LEU A 133 13.29 -9.37 33.32
N PRO A 134 13.72 -8.14 33.65
CA PRO A 134 13.54 -7.56 34.96
C PRO A 134 12.07 -7.23 35.23
N ASP A 135 11.76 -7.01 36.51
CA ASP A 135 10.45 -6.51 36.93
C ASP A 135 10.19 -5.15 36.28
N GLY A 136 9.03 -5.01 35.65
CA GLY A 136 8.70 -3.80 34.90
C GLY A 136 7.40 -3.93 34.13
N ASP A 137 7.04 -2.86 33.45
CA ASP A 137 5.86 -2.82 32.58
C ASP A 137 6.32 -3.03 31.14
N TYR A 138 5.74 -4.04 30.50
CA TYR A 138 6.03 -4.41 29.13
C TYR A 138 4.76 -4.25 28.29
N TYR A 139 4.93 -3.97 27.02
CA TYR A 139 3.83 -3.72 26.10
C TYR A 139 3.89 -4.74 24.98
N ASP A 140 2.76 -5.37 24.70
CA ASP A 140 2.62 -6.17 23.48
C ASP A 140 2.67 -5.24 22.28
N SER A 141 3.68 -5.43 21.45
CA SER A 141 3.99 -4.58 20.31
C SER A 141 2.99 -4.73 19.16
N ILE A 142 2.12 -5.74 19.23
CA ILE A 142 1.03 -5.98 18.28
C ILE A 142 -0.23 -5.24 18.73
N THR A 143 -0.66 -5.43 19.98
CA THR A 143 -1.95 -4.92 20.47
C THR A 143 -1.86 -3.65 21.30
N GLY A 144 -0.67 -3.28 21.78
CA GLY A 144 -0.45 -2.21 22.76
C GLY A 144 -0.79 -2.60 24.21
N THR A 145 -1.24 -3.83 24.45
CA THR A 145 -1.65 -4.29 25.79
C THR A 145 -0.46 -4.26 26.76
N LYS A 146 -0.65 -3.67 27.95
CA LYS A 146 0.34 -3.65 29.01
C LYS A 146 0.31 -4.96 29.81
N TYR A 147 1.48 -5.53 30.05
CA TYR A 147 1.72 -6.69 30.89
C TYR A 147 2.75 -6.35 31.97
N GLU A 148 2.46 -6.74 33.21
CA GLU A 148 3.35 -6.49 34.34
C GLU A 148 4.18 -7.75 34.62
N VAL A 149 5.49 -7.65 34.43
CA VAL A 149 6.44 -8.69 34.85
C VAL A 149 6.82 -8.41 36.29
N ARG A 150 6.52 -9.34 37.20
CA ARG A 150 6.85 -9.26 38.62
C ARG A 150 7.39 -10.59 39.09
N ASN A 151 8.47 -10.59 39.87
CA ASN A 151 9.16 -11.81 40.31
C ASN A 151 9.41 -12.78 39.13
N LYS A 152 9.82 -12.22 37.98
CA LYS A 152 10.08 -13.00 36.76
C LYS A 152 8.85 -13.71 36.17
N GLN A 153 7.64 -13.29 36.49
CA GLN A 153 6.41 -13.90 35.95
C GLN A 153 5.47 -12.83 35.40
N ALA A 154 4.70 -13.19 34.37
CA ALA A 154 3.57 -12.41 33.92
C ALA A 154 2.45 -13.33 33.42
N LYS A 155 1.21 -12.89 33.60
CA LYS A 155 0.03 -13.55 33.06
C LYS A 155 -0.27 -12.97 31.68
N ILE A 156 -0.12 -13.78 30.64
CA ILE A 156 -0.20 -13.33 29.24
C ILE A 156 -1.44 -13.89 28.57
N ALA A 157 -2.25 -13.01 27.98
CA ALA A 157 -3.41 -13.39 27.18
C ALA A 157 -3.01 -13.55 25.72
N PHE A 158 -3.37 -14.69 25.13
CA PHE A 158 -3.14 -15.01 23.73
C PHE A 158 -4.44 -14.96 22.96
N GLU A 159 -4.45 -14.26 21.84
CA GLU A 159 -5.50 -14.37 20.84
C GLU A 159 -5.29 -15.61 19.96
N SER A 160 -6.20 -15.86 19.02
CA SER A 160 -6.17 -17.06 18.17
C SER A 160 -4.92 -17.21 17.27
N ASN A 161 -4.07 -16.18 17.16
CA ASN A 161 -2.78 -16.24 16.48
C ASN A 161 -1.68 -16.91 17.33
N GLY A 162 -1.84 -16.93 18.66
CA GLY A 162 -0.88 -17.47 19.62
C GLY A 162 0.45 -16.72 19.69
N ILE A 163 0.52 -15.41 19.38
CA ILE A 163 1.78 -14.65 19.38
C ILE A 163 1.62 -13.38 20.21
N VAL A 164 2.56 -13.14 21.13
CA VAL A 164 2.69 -11.90 21.91
C VAL A 164 4.14 -11.42 21.83
N VAL A 165 4.36 -10.12 21.64
CA VAL A 165 5.70 -9.53 21.48
C VAL A 165 5.92 -8.43 22.51
N LEU A 166 6.54 -8.77 23.64
CA LEU A 166 6.79 -7.85 24.73
C LEU A 166 8.03 -6.98 24.49
N THR A 167 7.89 -5.68 24.66
CA THR A 167 9.00 -4.72 24.74
C THR A 167 8.73 -3.69 25.86
N LEU A 168 9.77 -3.00 26.36
CA LEU A 168 9.62 -2.02 27.44
C LEU A 168 8.85 -0.76 27.03
N THR A 169 8.85 -0.44 25.74
CA THR A 169 8.20 0.76 25.19
C THR A 169 7.00 0.35 24.35
N PRO A 170 5.84 1.02 24.50
CA PRO A 170 4.72 0.79 23.60
C PRO A 170 5.15 0.90 22.14
N CYS A 171 4.70 -0.02 21.30
CA CYS A 171 4.91 0.08 19.86
C CYS A 171 4.13 1.29 19.35
N THR A 172 4.84 2.26 18.78
CA THR A 172 4.22 3.37 18.05
C THR A 172 4.00 2.92 16.61
N PRO A 173 2.75 2.73 16.15
CA PRO A 173 2.51 2.29 14.78
C PRO A 173 3.01 3.36 13.82
N ARG A 174 3.70 2.94 12.75
CA ARG A 174 4.23 3.91 11.77
C ARG A 174 3.08 4.64 11.09
N PRO A 175 3.14 5.98 11.01
CA PRO A 175 2.11 6.72 10.32
C PRO A 175 2.14 6.40 8.83
N THR A 176 0.97 6.46 8.21
CA THR A 176 0.79 6.30 6.77
C THR A 176 -0.05 7.46 6.23
N TYR A 177 0.05 7.68 4.92
CA TYR A 177 -0.70 8.70 4.22
C TYR A 177 -1.21 8.17 2.89
N SER A 178 -2.24 8.82 2.33
CA SER A 178 -2.64 8.63 0.95
C SER A 178 -3.25 9.90 0.34
N PHE A 179 -3.19 9.96 -0.98
CA PHE A 179 -3.85 10.97 -1.81
C PHE A 179 -4.93 10.26 -2.61
N SER A 180 -6.11 10.86 -2.76
CA SER A 180 -7.16 10.33 -3.64
C SER A 180 -6.71 10.25 -5.10
N THR A 181 -5.83 11.15 -5.51
CA THR A 181 -5.33 11.26 -6.88
C THR A 181 -3.81 11.46 -6.85
N PRO A 182 -3.02 10.63 -7.55
CA PRO A 182 -1.57 10.84 -7.67
C PRO A 182 -1.26 12.13 -8.43
N SER A 183 0.02 12.52 -8.50
CA SER A 183 0.47 13.64 -9.35
C SER A 183 -0.10 13.51 -10.77
N THR A 184 -0.73 14.58 -11.25
CA THR A 184 -1.43 14.57 -12.54
C THR A 184 -1.57 16.00 -13.10
N MET A 185 -2.14 16.11 -14.29
CA MET A 185 -2.58 17.39 -14.87
C MET A 185 -4.08 17.58 -14.66
N TYR A 186 -4.53 18.83 -14.51
CA TYR A 186 -5.96 19.16 -14.31
C TYR A 186 -6.34 20.44 -15.08
N ALA A 187 -7.60 20.57 -15.50
CA ALA A 187 -8.03 21.70 -16.34
C ALA A 187 -8.55 22.89 -15.53
N ASN A 188 -9.50 22.65 -14.62
CA ASN A 188 -10.15 23.70 -13.84
C ASN A 188 -9.58 23.75 -12.44
N LYS A 189 -10.27 23.10 -11.51
CA LYS A 189 -9.84 22.85 -10.15
C LYS A 189 -9.77 21.35 -9.91
N LEU A 190 -8.99 20.94 -8.93
CA LEU A 190 -8.86 19.55 -8.53
C LEU A 190 -9.16 19.43 -7.04
N ASP A 191 -10.16 18.61 -6.73
CA ASP A 191 -10.47 18.23 -5.35
C ASP A 191 -9.64 16.99 -4.97
N LEU A 192 -8.85 17.11 -3.91
CA LEU A 192 -8.02 16.05 -3.38
C LEU A 192 -8.49 15.68 -1.98
N THR A 193 -8.56 14.38 -1.70
CA THR A 193 -8.70 13.88 -0.33
C THR A 193 -7.36 13.34 0.15
N LEU A 194 -6.83 13.98 1.18
CA LEU A 194 -5.65 13.52 1.90
C LEU A 194 -6.11 12.68 3.08
N LYS A 195 -5.45 11.54 3.31
CA LYS A 195 -5.68 10.71 4.51
C LYS A 195 -4.39 10.51 5.27
N ALA A 196 -4.50 10.49 6.59
CA ALA A 196 -3.45 10.11 7.53
C ALA A 196 -3.99 8.97 8.40
N SER A 197 -3.16 7.96 8.65
CA SER A 197 -3.51 6.86 9.56
C SER A 197 -2.34 6.56 10.47
N ASN A 198 -2.62 6.08 11.68
CA ASN A 198 -1.62 5.89 12.74
C ASN A 198 -0.78 7.15 12.97
N ALA A 199 -1.40 8.34 12.92
CA ALA A 199 -0.74 9.62 13.05
C ALA A 199 -1.32 10.38 14.24
N GLU A 200 -0.45 10.82 15.16
CA GLU A 200 -0.80 11.74 16.25
C GLU A 200 -0.84 13.18 15.75
N LYS A 201 0.02 13.50 14.76
CA LYS A 201 0.04 14.79 14.09
C LYS A 201 0.07 14.59 12.58
N ALA A 202 -0.74 15.34 11.87
CA ALA A 202 -0.69 15.40 10.42
C ALA A 202 -0.96 16.83 9.96
N TYR A 203 -0.21 17.28 8.96
CA TYR A 203 -0.49 18.53 8.28
C TYR A 203 -0.23 18.40 6.79
N TYR A 204 -0.88 19.26 6.03
CA TYR A 204 -0.55 19.46 4.63
C TYR A 204 -0.07 20.89 4.40
N GLN A 205 0.60 21.10 3.28
CA GLN A 205 1.06 22.41 2.82
C GLN A 205 0.88 22.46 1.31
N ILE A 206 0.29 23.55 0.83
CA ILE A 206 0.15 23.84 -0.60
C ILE A 206 1.22 24.87 -0.94
N ASP A 207 2.10 24.53 -1.88
CA ASP A 207 3.30 25.29 -2.25
C ASP A 207 4.09 25.73 -1.00
N ASP A 208 4.45 27.01 -0.91
CA ASP A 208 5.13 27.60 0.24
C ASP A 208 4.15 28.28 1.21
N GLY A 209 2.86 27.92 1.14
CA GLY A 209 1.80 28.45 1.99
C GLY A 209 1.84 27.95 3.44
N GLU A 210 0.80 28.25 4.21
CA GLU A 210 0.68 27.81 5.60
C GLU A 210 0.56 26.29 5.73
N LYS A 211 1.09 25.76 6.84
CA LYS A 211 0.91 24.36 7.22
C LYS A 211 -0.42 24.22 7.93
N VAL A 212 -1.31 23.41 7.37
CA VAL A 212 -2.66 23.22 7.90
C VAL A 212 -2.77 21.82 8.50
N GLU A 213 -3.00 21.76 9.82
CA GLU A 213 -3.19 20.50 10.53
C GLU A 213 -4.53 19.85 10.21
N PHE A 214 -4.57 18.51 10.24
CA PHE A 214 -5.80 17.75 10.07
C PHE A 214 -5.73 16.39 10.79
N THR A 215 -6.89 15.79 11.04
CA THR A 215 -7.02 14.48 11.68
C THR A 215 -7.74 13.51 10.74
N ASN A 216 -7.20 12.30 10.59
CA ASN A 216 -7.71 11.20 9.74
C ASN A 216 -7.81 11.52 8.23
N SER A 217 -8.60 12.51 7.84
CA SER A 217 -8.81 12.89 6.45
C SER A 217 -9.17 14.37 6.29
N VAL A 218 -8.68 14.99 5.22
CA VAL A 218 -9.07 16.35 4.81
C VAL A 218 -9.33 16.40 3.31
N LYS A 219 -10.32 17.19 2.89
CA LYS A 219 -10.55 17.55 1.50
C LYS A 219 -9.95 18.93 1.23
N ILE A 220 -9.17 19.04 0.17
CA ILE A 220 -8.59 20.30 -0.29
C ILE A 220 -8.94 20.50 -1.76
N THR A 221 -9.05 21.75 -2.18
CA THR A 221 -9.28 22.12 -3.58
C THR A 221 -8.09 22.94 -4.05
N ILE A 222 -7.47 22.55 -5.15
CA ILE A 222 -6.36 23.28 -5.77
C ILE A 222 -6.76 23.81 -7.14
N GLY A 223 -6.05 24.84 -7.62
CA GLY A 223 -6.12 25.28 -9.00
C GLY A 223 -7.16 26.34 -9.35
N GLU A 224 -7.98 26.78 -8.40
CA GLU A 224 -8.99 27.84 -8.64
C GLU A 224 -8.35 29.14 -9.18
N ASN A 225 -7.17 29.50 -8.66
CA ASN A 225 -6.43 30.71 -9.06
C ASN A 225 -5.13 30.43 -9.83
N ALA A 226 -4.80 29.16 -10.10
CA ALA A 226 -3.58 28.82 -10.83
C ALA A 226 -3.69 29.28 -12.29
N LYS A 227 -2.57 29.72 -12.87
CA LYS A 227 -2.46 30.01 -14.30
C LYS A 227 -2.24 28.72 -15.09
N ALA A 228 -2.51 28.77 -16.39
CA ALA A 228 -2.16 27.66 -17.28
C ALA A 228 -0.66 27.33 -17.16
N GLU A 229 -0.35 26.04 -17.19
CA GLU A 229 1.00 25.46 -17.08
C GLU A 229 1.66 25.64 -15.69
N GLU A 230 0.95 26.23 -14.73
CA GLU A 230 1.43 26.35 -13.35
C GLU A 230 1.33 25.02 -12.60
N THR A 231 2.39 24.65 -11.89
CA THR A 231 2.43 23.45 -11.05
C THR A 231 2.23 23.81 -9.59
N THR A 232 1.15 23.30 -9.00
CA THR A 232 0.89 23.33 -7.57
C THR A 232 1.54 22.13 -6.89
N LYS A 233 2.31 22.37 -5.82
CA LYS A 233 2.90 21.34 -4.96
C LYS A 233 1.99 21.09 -3.77
N VAL A 234 1.69 19.84 -3.46
CA VAL A 234 0.96 19.48 -2.23
C VAL A 234 1.83 18.55 -1.41
N LYS A 235 2.33 19.05 -0.27
CA LYS A 235 3.09 18.27 0.71
C LYS A 235 2.16 17.76 1.80
N ILE A 236 2.29 16.48 2.16
CA ILE A 236 1.71 15.89 3.36
C ILE A 236 2.84 15.45 4.30
N VAL A 237 2.66 15.69 5.60
CA VAL A 237 3.54 15.21 6.66
C VAL A 237 2.68 14.54 7.72
N VAL A 238 3.07 13.32 8.12
CA VAL A 238 2.39 12.54 9.15
C VAL A 238 3.42 12.04 10.17
N GLU A 239 3.08 12.18 11.45
CA GLU A 239 3.95 11.92 12.59
C GLU A 239 3.21 11.11 13.67
N ASN A 240 3.90 10.17 14.29
CA ASN A 240 3.43 9.41 15.46
C ASN A 240 4.64 9.02 16.32
N GLY A 241 4.75 9.63 17.51
CA GLY A 241 5.98 9.56 18.31
C GLY A 241 7.21 9.99 17.50
N GLU A 242 8.23 9.13 17.47
CA GLU A 242 9.47 9.36 16.71
C GLU A 242 9.35 9.10 15.20
N HIS A 243 8.24 8.51 14.75
CA HIS A 243 8.06 8.16 13.35
C HIS A 243 7.49 9.32 12.56
N LYS A 244 8.18 9.69 11.49
CA LYS A 244 7.77 10.74 10.56
C LYS A 244 7.82 10.23 9.12
N LYS A 245 6.75 10.49 8.36
CA LYS A 245 6.75 10.31 6.91
C LYS A 245 6.26 11.57 6.22
N GLU A 246 6.80 11.83 5.04
CA GLU A 246 6.37 12.94 4.21
C GLU A 246 6.36 12.57 2.73
N LYS A 247 5.55 13.30 1.97
CA LYS A 247 5.46 13.18 0.52
C LYS A 247 5.01 14.49 -0.09
N THR A 248 5.58 14.81 -1.24
CA THR A 248 5.12 15.91 -2.08
C THR A 248 4.59 15.34 -3.39
N MET A 249 3.38 15.73 -3.75
CA MET A 249 2.75 15.48 -5.06
C MET A 249 2.71 16.77 -5.87
N TYR A 250 2.64 16.62 -7.20
CA TYR A 250 2.72 17.73 -8.15
C TYR A 250 1.51 17.70 -9.08
N TYR A 251 0.84 18.84 -9.21
CA TYR A 251 -0.37 18.98 -10.02
C TYR A 251 -0.25 20.17 -10.94
N THR A 252 -0.26 19.93 -12.25
CA THR A 252 -0.06 21.00 -13.25
C THR A 252 -1.37 21.39 -13.90
N LYS A 253 -1.66 22.69 -13.94
CA LYS A 253 -2.84 23.20 -14.62
C LYS A 253 -2.64 23.18 -16.14
N LEU A 254 -3.61 22.64 -16.86
CA LEU A 254 -3.57 22.53 -18.30
C LEU A 254 -3.81 23.89 -18.97
N LYS A 255 -3.18 24.06 -20.13
CA LYS A 255 -3.46 25.17 -21.04
C LYS A 255 -4.55 24.75 -22.01
N LEU A 256 -5.77 25.18 -21.74
CA LEU A 256 -6.89 24.94 -22.65
C LEU A 256 -6.79 25.87 -23.86
N VAL A 257 -7.09 25.33 -25.04
CA VAL A 257 -7.23 26.09 -26.28
C VAL A 257 -8.67 26.56 -26.40
N GLU A 258 -8.85 27.88 -26.39
CA GLU A 258 -10.16 28.51 -26.52
C GLU A 258 -10.77 28.24 -27.91
N GLY A 259 -12.09 28.03 -27.97
CA GLY A 259 -12.80 27.68 -29.20
C GLY A 259 -12.77 26.18 -29.56
N TYR A 260 -12.01 25.37 -28.82
CA TYR A 260 -11.93 23.92 -29.03
C TYR A 260 -12.42 23.16 -27.78
N VAL A 261 -12.88 21.93 -27.99
CA VAL A 261 -12.97 20.94 -26.94
C VAL A 261 -11.59 20.33 -26.72
N ASN A 262 -11.12 20.36 -25.48
CA ASN A 262 -9.78 19.93 -25.09
C ASN A 262 -9.85 18.54 -24.45
N VAL A 263 -9.44 17.49 -25.18
CA VAL A 263 -9.35 16.13 -24.65
C VAL A 263 -7.91 15.83 -24.24
N VAL A 264 -7.67 15.78 -22.94
CA VAL A 264 -6.32 15.68 -22.35
C VAL A 264 -6.07 14.29 -21.79
N ASN A 265 -4.82 14.02 -21.40
CA ASN A 265 -4.41 12.75 -20.78
C ASN A 265 -4.81 11.52 -21.62
N VAL A 266 -4.94 11.68 -22.93
CA VAL A 266 -5.21 10.55 -23.83
C VAL A 266 -3.97 9.69 -23.87
N ASN A 267 -4.13 8.39 -23.61
CA ASN A 267 -3.01 7.46 -23.71
C ASN A 267 -2.43 7.47 -25.14
N PRO A 268 -1.15 7.86 -25.34
CA PRO A 268 -0.58 8.03 -26.67
C PRO A 268 -0.57 6.73 -27.49
N THR A 269 -0.49 5.58 -26.82
CA THR A 269 -0.54 4.26 -27.47
C THR A 269 -1.87 4.00 -28.21
N TYR A 270 -2.92 4.76 -27.92
CA TYR A 270 -4.18 4.67 -28.65
C TYR A 270 -4.04 5.13 -30.10
N PHE A 271 -3.25 6.17 -30.38
CA PHE A 271 -3.01 6.63 -31.74
C PHE A 271 -2.08 5.69 -32.52
N GLU A 272 -1.21 4.97 -31.82
CA GLU A 272 -0.32 3.97 -32.41
C GLU A 272 -1.10 2.72 -32.84
N ASN A 273 -1.94 2.19 -31.94
CA ASN A 273 -2.53 0.85 -32.08
C ASN A 273 -3.98 0.85 -32.59
N TYR A 274 -4.65 2.00 -32.64
CA TYR A 274 -6.07 2.10 -33.02
C TYR A 274 -6.32 3.27 -33.99
N GLU A 275 -7.55 3.30 -34.49
CA GLU A 275 -8.12 4.49 -35.11
C GLU A 275 -9.03 5.20 -34.09
N VAL A 276 -8.68 6.43 -33.74
CA VAL A 276 -9.46 7.25 -32.79
C VAL A 276 -10.48 8.08 -33.57
N TYR A 277 -11.76 7.91 -33.25
CA TYR A 277 -12.88 8.66 -33.81
C TYR A 277 -13.67 9.37 -32.70
N ILE A 278 -14.38 10.42 -33.11
CA ILE A 278 -15.32 11.15 -32.26
C ILE A 278 -16.73 10.94 -32.83
N TRP A 279 -17.67 10.55 -31.97
CA TRP A 279 -19.09 10.51 -32.30
C TRP A 279 -19.80 11.69 -31.66
N TYR A 280 -20.39 12.56 -32.47
CA TYR A 280 -21.23 13.66 -32.00
C TYR A 280 -22.71 13.24 -31.89
N TRP A 281 -23.48 13.87 -31.01
CA TRP A 281 -24.95 13.78 -30.99
C TRP A 281 -25.64 15.12 -30.68
N ASP A 282 -26.97 15.08 -30.80
CA ASP A 282 -28.01 16.09 -30.56
C ASP A 282 -28.69 16.61 -31.84
N THR A 283 -28.07 17.51 -32.61
CA THR A 283 -28.70 18.07 -33.83
C THR A 283 -28.56 17.17 -35.05
N ALA A 284 -27.44 16.48 -35.22
CA ALA A 284 -27.26 15.39 -36.19
C ALA A 284 -26.07 14.51 -35.78
N SER A 285 -26.33 13.24 -35.46
CA SER A 285 -25.25 12.35 -35.02
C SER A 285 -24.31 12.01 -36.17
N THR A 286 -23.00 12.07 -35.91
CA THR A 286 -22.00 11.81 -36.93
C THR A 286 -20.66 11.40 -36.35
N TRP A 287 -20.00 10.46 -37.02
CA TRP A 287 -18.59 10.13 -36.79
C TRP A 287 -17.69 11.17 -37.46
N THR A 288 -16.55 11.47 -36.84
CA THR A 288 -15.50 12.30 -37.42
C THR A 288 -14.11 11.89 -36.93
N LYS A 289 -13.09 12.28 -37.72
CA LYS A 289 -11.68 12.36 -37.31
C LYS A 289 -11.12 13.79 -37.46
N ASP A 290 -11.99 14.79 -37.54
CA ASP A 290 -11.60 16.21 -37.60
C ASP A 290 -11.17 16.68 -36.20
N TYR A 291 -9.96 16.28 -35.82
CA TYR A 291 -9.26 16.76 -34.63
C TYR A 291 -7.78 16.96 -34.95
N GLU A 292 -7.12 17.78 -34.17
CA GLU A 292 -5.67 17.93 -34.17
C GLU A 292 -5.08 17.44 -32.85
N LEU A 293 -3.83 16.97 -32.89
CA LEU A 293 -3.05 16.65 -31.69
C LEU A 293 -2.02 17.75 -31.47
N ARG A 294 -2.12 18.43 -30.32
CA ARG A 294 -1.17 19.46 -29.90
C ARG A 294 -0.66 19.12 -28.51
N ASP A 295 0.64 18.84 -28.41
CA ASP A 295 1.31 18.50 -27.15
C ASP A 295 0.60 17.38 -26.35
N GLY A 296 0.12 16.35 -27.04
CA GLY A 296 -0.60 15.22 -26.44
C GLY A 296 -2.08 15.48 -26.10
N THR A 297 -2.60 16.66 -26.43
CA THR A 297 -4.02 17.01 -26.29
C THR A 297 -4.72 16.85 -27.64
N LEU A 298 -5.85 16.14 -27.65
CA LEU A 298 -6.74 16.05 -28.80
C LEU A 298 -7.71 17.24 -28.77
N LEU A 299 -7.69 18.03 -29.84
CA LEU A 299 -8.47 19.26 -29.99
C LEU A 299 -9.42 19.14 -31.16
N PHE A 300 -10.70 19.44 -30.94
CA PHE A 300 -11.69 19.52 -32.03
C PHE A 300 -12.68 20.65 -31.80
N ASP A 301 -13.21 21.18 -32.89
CA ASP A 301 -14.22 22.23 -32.87
C ASP A 301 -15.62 21.63 -33.00
N ALA A 302 -16.30 21.49 -31.86
CA ALA A 302 -17.67 20.98 -31.80
C ALA A 302 -18.71 21.97 -32.37
N THR A 303 -18.37 23.25 -32.50
CA THR A 303 -19.29 24.29 -32.98
C THR A 303 -19.57 24.17 -34.48
N LYS A 304 -18.60 23.66 -35.26
CA LYS A 304 -18.76 23.39 -36.70
C LYS A 304 -19.97 22.50 -37.04
N VAL A 305 -20.34 21.62 -36.11
CA VAL A 305 -21.42 20.65 -36.27
C VAL A 305 -22.59 20.90 -35.32
N GLY A 306 -22.52 21.94 -34.49
CA GLY A 306 -23.55 22.28 -33.50
C GLY A 306 -23.83 21.16 -32.50
N ALA A 307 -22.82 20.34 -32.17
CA ALA A 307 -22.97 19.21 -31.26
C ALA A 307 -23.19 19.70 -29.82
N LYS A 308 -24.00 19.00 -29.03
CA LYS A 308 -24.10 19.22 -27.57
C LYS A 308 -23.31 18.19 -26.77
N GLY A 309 -22.94 17.08 -27.37
CA GLY A 309 -22.12 16.07 -26.72
C GLY A 309 -21.30 15.25 -27.70
N PHE A 310 -20.29 14.55 -27.16
CA PHE A 310 -19.43 13.67 -27.92
C PHE A 310 -18.93 12.45 -27.14
N LEU A 311 -18.61 11.39 -27.87
CA LEU A 311 -18.02 10.14 -27.39
C LEU A 311 -16.67 10.00 -28.08
N LEU A 312 -15.63 9.65 -27.32
CA LEU A 312 -14.36 9.22 -27.86
C LEU A 312 -14.41 7.71 -28.08
N ALA A 313 -14.02 7.23 -29.25
CA ALA A 313 -14.07 5.81 -29.59
C ALA A 313 -12.80 5.32 -30.27
N LEU A 314 -12.40 4.10 -29.93
CA LEU A 314 -11.30 3.37 -30.55
C LEU A 314 -11.86 2.32 -31.52
N PHE A 315 -11.28 2.26 -32.71
CA PHE A 315 -11.55 1.26 -33.74
C PHE A 315 -10.27 0.49 -34.08
N PRO A 316 -10.36 -0.72 -34.66
CA PRO A 316 -9.17 -1.46 -35.10
C PRO A 316 -8.28 -0.61 -36.00
N LYS A 317 -6.96 -0.80 -35.92
CA LYS A 317 -6.01 -0.04 -36.74
C LYS A 317 -6.33 -0.16 -38.22
N GLY A 318 -6.34 0.97 -38.94
CA GLY A 318 -6.70 1.02 -40.36
C GLY A 318 -8.20 0.91 -40.67
N TYR A 319 -9.07 0.80 -39.66
CA TYR A 319 -10.52 0.77 -39.88
C TYR A 319 -11.07 2.12 -40.37
N THR A 320 -11.94 2.08 -41.37
CA THR A 320 -12.62 3.25 -41.91
C THR A 320 -14.12 3.06 -41.82
N ILE A 321 -14.80 3.98 -41.13
CA ILE A 321 -16.25 3.96 -40.98
C ILE A 321 -16.90 4.32 -42.32
N SER A 322 -17.75 3.43 -42.84
CA SER A 322 -18.42 3.60 -44.13
C SER A 322 -19.68 4.46 -44.04
N ASN A 323 -20.43 4.36 -42.93
CA ASN A 323 -21.63 5.17 -42.66
C ASN A 323 -21.39 6.11 -41.48
N LEU A 324 -20.96 7.33 -41.77
CA LEU A 324 -20.68 8.32 -40.74
C LEU A 324 -21.93 8.76 -39.97
N LYS A 325 -23.15 8.51 -40.45
CA LYS A 325 -24.41 8.98 -39.83
C LYS A 325 -25.11 7.95 -38.96
N ALA A 326 -24.55 6.74 -38.83
CA ALA A 326 -25.08 5.69 -37.98
C ALA A 326 -24.02 5.21 -37.00
N TRP A 327 -24.47 4.67 -35.87
CA TRP A 327 -23.59 4.01 -34.92
C TRP A 327 -22.89 2.81 -35.58
N ASP A 328 -21.60 2.64 -35.32
CA ASP A 328 -20.80 1.54 -35.87
C ASP A 328 -20.48 0.53 -34.77
N SER A 329 -20.83 -0.74 -34.97
CA SER A 329 -20.63 -1.80 -33.98
C SER A 329 -19.18 -2.30 -33.88
N ASN A 330 -18.26 -1.84 -34.74
CA ASN A 330 -16.85 -2.20 -34.69
C ASN A 330 -16.04 -1.37 -33.67
N VAL A 331 -16.70 -0.55 -32.85
CA VAL A 331 -16.10 0.13 -31.72
C VAL A 331 -15.48 -0.89 -30.76
N VAL A 332 -14.17 -0.76 -30.51
CA VAL A 332 -13.40 -1.59 -29.57
C VAL A 332 -13.56 -1.09 -28.14
N LYS A 333 -13.56 0.25 -27.97
CA LYS A 333 -13.66 0.94 -26.69
C LYS A 333 -14.28 2.31 -26.90
N GLN A 334 -15.11 2.77 -25.98
CA GLN A 334 -15.67 4.13 -26.00
C GLN A 334 -15.73 4.75 -24.62
N SER A 335 -15.78 6.08 -24.57
CA SER A 335 -16.02 6.83 -23.34
C SER A 335 -17.50 6.73 -22.92
N SER A 336 -17.84 7.33 -21.79
CA SER A 336 -19.21 7.74 -21.50
C SER A 336 -19.57 8.99 -22.30
N ASP A 337 -20.85 9.37 -22.28
CA ASP A 337 -21.30 10.61 -22.89
C ASP A 337 -20.65 11.85 -22.25
N ILE A 338 -20.11 12.74 -23.08
CA ILE A 338 -19.41 13.96 -22.62
C ILE A 338 -20.10 15.19 -23.18
N ASP A 339 -20.37 16.16 -22.32
CA ASP A 339 -20.94 17.47 -22.68
C ASP A 339 -19.86 18.42 -23.20
N VAL A 340 -20.04 18.93 -24.42
CA VAL A 340 -19.07 19.86 -25.05
C VAL A 340 -19.06 21.22 -24.37
N ALA A 341 -20.13 21.61 -23.66
CA ALA A 341 -20.21 22.89 -22.95
C ALA A 341 -19.15 23.02 -21.84
N LYS A 342 -18.59 21.89 -21.39
CA LYS A 342 -17.46 21.88 -20.46
C LYS A 342 -16.14 22.34 -21.09
N GLY A 343 -16.04 22.35 -22.43
CA GLY A 343 -14.86 22.73 -23.20
C GLY A 343 -13.65 21.79 -23.03
N PHE A 344 -13.81 20.71 -22.27
CA PHE A 344 -12.71 19.87 -21.80
C PHE A 344 -13.18 18.45 -21.41
N TYR A 345 -12.31 17.46 -21.60
CA TYR A 345 -12.46 16.09 -21.11
C TYR A 345 -11.11 15.51 -20.67
N ASP A 346 -11.07 14.91 -19.46
CA ASP A 346 -9.92 14.15 -18.97
C ASP A 346 -10.05 12.67 -19.38
N ALA A 347 -9.22 12.24 -20.32
CA ALA A 347 -9.20 10.86 -20.82
C ALA A 347 -8.28 9.92 -20.01
N SER A 348 -7.85 10.30 -18.80
CA SER A 348 -6.99 9.44 -17.96
C SER A 348 -7.62 8.08 -17.64
N SER A 349 -8.95 8.03 -17.53
CA SER A 349 -9.71 6.80 -17.31
C SER A 349 -10.32 6.22 -18.59
N PHE A 350 -10.08 6.85 -19.74
CA PHE A 350 -10.68 6.45 -21.02
C PHE A 350 -10.23 5.06 -21.42
#